data_AF-A0A2M7X1S4-F1
#
_entry.id   AF-A0A2M7X1S4-F1
#
_cell.length_a   1.000
_cell.length_b   1.000
_cell.length_c   1.000
_cell.angle_alpha   90.00
_cell.angle_beta   90.00
_cell.angle_gamma   90.00
#
_symmetry.space_group_name_H-M   'P 1'
#
loop_
_entity.id
_entity.type
_entity.pdbx_description
1 polymer ?
#
loop_
_entity_poly.entity_id
_entity_poly.type
_entity_poly.pdbx_seq_one_letter_code
_entity_poly.pdbx_strand_id
1 'polypeptide(L)'
;MERVLDLQQTAEDKGLSLVFTPPDKEILVEADSIRIAEVVNNLISNAIKYTDKGGITVETHEDKTKNLVYTSIRDTSRGIPKESLPHMFEKFFRVKAKLEQEAKGTGLGLYISKSIVELTRWNY
;
A
#
# COMPACT_ATOMS: atom_id res chain seq x y z
N MET A 1 -0.32 15.95 6.37
CA MET A 1 0.86 15.70 7.22
C MET A 1 0.53 14.84 8.44
N GLU A 2 -0.70 14.91 8.98
CA GLU A 2 -1.17 14.14 10.16
C GLU A 2 -1.15 12.60 10.00
N ARG A 3 -1.53 12.07 8.83
CA ARG A 3 -1.74 10.62 8.62
C ARG A 3 -0.51 9.71 8.68
N VAL A 4 0.70 10.22 8.45
CA VAL A 4 1.91 9.36 8.41
C VAL A 4 2.37 9.00 9.82
N LEU A 5 2.26 9.94 10.77
CA LEU A 5 2.52 9.69 12.18
C LEU A 5 1.54 8.65 12.74
N ASP A 6 0.27 8.71 12.32
CA ASP A 6 -0.75 7.74 12.72
C ASP A 6 -0.40 6.31 12.27
N LEU A 7 0.15 6.15 11.06
CA LEU A 7 0.52 4.83 10.54
C LEU A 7 1.75 4.23 11.24
N GLN A 8 2.74 5.08 11.56
CA GLN A 8 3.90 4.66 12.36
C GLN A 8 3.45 4.16 13.73
N GLN A 9 2.62 4.94 14.44
CA GLN A 9 2.08 4.56 15.74
C GLN A 9 1.25 3.27 15.64
N THR A 10 0.40 3.15 14.63
CA THR A 10 -0.43 1.94 14.43
C THR A 10 0.43 0.69 14.21
N ALA A 11 1.55 0.80 13.48
CA ALA A 11 2.49 -0.30 13.29
C ALA A 11 3.17 -0.68 14.61
N GLU A 12 3.63 0.31 15.38
CA GLU A 12 4.27 0.13 16.68
C GLU A 12 3.34 -0.51 17.72
N ASP A 13 2.08 -0.06 17.78
CA ASP A 13 1.05 -0.62 18.66
C ASP A 13 0.78 -2.11 18.35
N LYS A 14 0.99 -2.52 17.09
CA LYS A 14 0.88 -3.92 16.64
C LYS A 14 2.21 -4.68 16.74
N GLY A 15 3.28 -4.04 17.21
CA GLY A 15 4.62 -4.63 17.32
C GLY A 15 5.30 -4.87 15.97
N LEU A 16 4.95 -4.10 14.94
CA LEU A 16 5.52 -4.19 13.60
C LEU A 16 6.53 -3.06 13.34
N SER A 17 7.57 -3.32 12.57
CA SER A 17 8.44 -2.26 12.05
C SER A 17 7.85 -1.64 10.78
N LEU A 18 7.82 -0.31 10.69
CA LEU A 18 7.56 0.41 9.44
C LEU A 18 8.82 1.18 9.05
N VAL A 19 9.38 0.86 7.89
CA VAL A 19 10.65 1.44 7.41
C VAL A 19 10.44 2.09 6.06
N PHE A 20 10.91 3.32 5.90
CA PHE A 20 10.98 3.99 4.61
C PHE A 20 12.43 4.05 4.14
N THR A 21 12.69 3.48 2.97
CA THR A 21 13.98 3.56 2.26
C THR A 21 13.85 4.65 1.20
N PRO A 22 14.40 5.85 1.44
CA PRO A 22 14.35 6.94 0.46
C PRO A 22 15.21 6.60 -0.78
N PRO A 23 14.92 7.20 -1.94
CA PRO A 23 15.79 7.10 -3.11
C PRO A 23 17.14 7.78 -2.85
N ASP A 24 18.19 7.33 -3.56
CA ASP A 24 19.56 7.89 -3.45
C ASP A 24 19.65 9.39 -3.78
N LYS A 25 18.69 9.89 -4.58
CA LYS A 25 18.59 11.29 -4.99
C LYS A 25 17.15 11.74 -4.89
N GLU A 26 16.95 13.04 -4.69
CA GLU A 26 15.63 13.64 -4.74
C GLU A 26 15.01 13.44 -6.14
N ILE A 27 13.75 13.01 -6.15
CA ILE A 27 12.97 12.76 -7.35
C ILE A 27 11.79 13.72 -7.35
N LEU A 28 11.67 14.52 -8.40
CA LEU A 28 10.52 15.40 -8.61
C LEU A 28 9.58 14.79 -9.65
N VAL A 29 8.29 14.71 -9.32
CA VAL A 29 7.25 14.18 -10.21
C VAL A 29 6.07 15.15 -10.27
N GLU A 30 5.45 15.25 -11.44
CA GLU A 30 4.19 15.97 -11.60
C GLU A 30 3.03 15.03 -11.24
N ALA A 31 2.32 15.33 -10.15
CA ALA A 31 1.29 14.47 -9.61
C ALA A 31 0.27 15.25 -8.77
N ASP A 32 -0.95 14.72 -8.68
CA ASP A 32 -1.89 15.13 -7.63
C ASP A 32 -1.44 14.52 -6.29
N SER A 33 -0.68 15.31 -5.52
CA SER A 33 -0.12 14.91 -4.24
C SER A 33 -1.16 14.37 -3.25
N ILE A 34 -2.40 14.87 -3.29
CA ILE A 34 -3.48 14.44 -2.39
C ILE A 34 -3.92 13.03 -2.78
N ARG A 35 -4.14 12.79 -4.08
CA ARG A 35 -4.58 11.49 -4.60
C ARG A 35 -3.50 10.41 -4.46
N ILE A 36 -2.25 10.75 -4.69
CA ILE A 36 -1.15 9.80 -4.49
C ILE A 36 -0.96 9.47 -3.01
N ALA A 37 -1.08 10.46 -2.12
CA ALA A 37 -1.07 10.19 -0.69
C ALA A 37 -2.23 9.26 -0.28
N GLU A 38 -3.42 9.37 -0.90
CA GLU A 38 -4.54 8.46 -0.66
C GLU A 38 -4.20 7.01 -1.03
N VAL A 39 -3.60 6.80 -2.20
CA VAL A 39 -3.15 5.47 -2.67
C VAL A 39 -2.10 4.90 -1.71
N VAL A 40 -1.03 5.65 -1.44
CA VAL A 40 0.09 5.18 -0.61
C VAL A 40 -0.38 4.86 0.82
N ASN A 41 -1.20 5.74 1.42
CA ASN A 41 -1.74 5.49 2.76
C ASN A 41 -2.63 4.24 2.81
N ASN A 42 -3.45 4.01 1.79
CA ASN A 42 -4.28 2.81 1.73
C ASN A 42 -3.43 1.53 1.60
N LEU A 43 -2.37 1.55 0.78
CA LEU A 43 -1.48 0.41 0.64
C LEU A 43 -0.72 0.11 1.95
N ILE A 44 -0.16 1.11 2.61
CA ILE A 44 0.54 0.95 3.90
C ILE A 44 -0.44 0.49 4.99
N SER A 45 -1.63 1.08 5.06
CA SER A 45 -2.66 0.68 6.03
C SER A 45 -3.08 -0.77 5.85
N ASN A 46 -3.25 -1.24 4.61
CA ASN A 46 -3.51 -2.66 4.33
C ASN A 46 -2.33 -3.52 4.76
N ALA A 47 -1.09 -3.14 4.43
CA ALA A 47 0.10 -3.88 4.85
C ALA A 47 0.17 -4.06 6.39
N ILE A 48 -0.05 -2.99 7.17
CA ILE A 48 -0.10 -3.05 8.64
C ILE A 48 -1.25 -3.94 9.12
N LYS A 49 -2.43 -3.77 8.52
CA LYS A 49 -3.63 -4.51 8.90
C LYS A 49 -3.46 -6.02 8.74
N TYR A 50 -2.85 -6.48 7.64
CA TYR A 50 -2.74 -7.90 7.30
C TYR A 50 -1.42 -8.56 7.73
N THR A 51 -0.45 -7.81 8.24
CA THR A 51 0.79 -8.35 8.80
C THR A 51 0.63 -8.61 10.29
N ASP A 52 0.91 -9.84 10.73
CA ASP A 52 0.78 -10.23 12.14
C ASP A 52 2.12 -10.14 12.90
N LYS A 53 3.25 -10.33 12.20
CA LYS A 53 4.62 -10.27 12.74
C LYS A 53 5.58 -9.78 11.67
N GLY A 54 6.68 -9.14 12.07
CA GLY A 54 7.71 -8.63 11.17
C GLY A 54 7.53 -7.13 10.92
N GLY A 55 7.38 -6.75 9.65
CA GLY A 55 7.30 -5.34 9.27
C GLY A 55 6.85 -5.07 7.85
N ILE A 56 6.84 -3.77 7.55
CA ILE A 56 6.48 -3.14 6.30
C ILE A 56 7.67 -2.28 5.87
N THR A 57 8.09 -2.42 4.61
CA THR A 57 9.12 -1.59 3.99
C THR A 57 8.50 -0.83 2.83
N VAL A 58 8.71 0.49 2.79
CA VAL A 58 8.33 1.37 1.70
C VAL A 58 9.61 1.82 1.00
N GLU A 59 9.70 1.60 -0.31
CA GLU A 59 10.89 1.94 -1.09
C GLU A 59 10.51 2.67 -2.36
N THR A 60 11.26 3.71 -2.71
CA THR A 60 11.06 4.45 -3.96
C THR A 60 12.34 4.40 -4.80
N HIS A 61 12.20 4.10 -6.09
CA HIS A 61 13.32 4.12 -7.03
C HIS A 61 12.90 4.67 -8.40
N GLU A 62 13.87 5.25 -9.10
CA GLU A 62 13.70 5.79 -10.45
C GLU A 62 14.16 4.77 -11.49
N ASP A 63 13.32 4.47 -12.48
CA ASP A 63 13.72 3.79 -13.71
C ASP A 63 13.90 4.83 -14.82
N LYS A 64 15.15 5.25 -14.99
CA LYS A 64 15.54 6.23 -16.01
C LYS A 64 15.32 5.75 -17.43
N THR A 65 15.34 4.44 -17.67
CA THR A 65 15.16 3.89 -19.02
C THR A 65 13.73 4.03 -19.50
N LYS A 66 12.77 3.97 -18.56
CA LYS A 66 11.34 4.11 -18.84
C LYS A 66 10.80 5.49 -18.49
N ASN A 67 11.62 6.35 -17.88
CA ASN A 67 11.21 7.64 -17.32
C ASN A 67 10.04 7.47 -16.33
N LEU A 68 10.17 6.50 -15.42
CA LEU A 68 9.15 6.16 -14.42
C LEU A 68 9.74 6.16 -13.02
N VAL A 69 8.89 6.42 -12.04
CA VAL A 69 9.21 6.31 -10.62
C VAL A 69 8.34 5.21 -10.04
N TYR A 70 8.99 4.25 -9.39
CA TYR A 70 8.32 3.13 -8.75
C TYR A 70 8.36 3.33 -7.24
N THR A 71 7.20 3.24 -6.60
CA THR A 71 7.09 3.14 -5.15
C THR A 71 6.53 1.76 -4.81
N SER A 72 7.28 1.00 -4.03
CA SER A 72 6.91 -0.34 -3.60
C SER A 72 6.62 -0.35 -2.10
N ILE A 73 5.57 -1.07 -1.72
CA ILE A 73 5.24 -1.35 -0.32
C ILE A 73 5.32 -2.86 -0.19
N ARG A 74 6.25 -3.33 0.63
CA ARG A 74 6.46 -4.76 0.91
C ARG A 74 6.10 -5.03 2.35
N ASP A 75 5.31 -6.05 2.58
CA ASP A 75 4.99 -6.54 3.91
C ASP A 75 5.44 -7.99 4.11
N THR A 76 5.35 -8.45 5.36
CA THR A 76 5.75 -9.80 5.79
C THR A 76 4.54 -10.67 6.15
N SER A 77 3.36 -10.31 5.64
CA SER A 77 2.12 -11.06 5.86
C SER A 77 2.19 -12.46 5.22
N ARG A 78 1.14 -13.25 5.46
CA ARG A 78 0.92 -14.56 4.84
C ARG A 78 0.79 -14.52 3.30
N GLY A 79 0.79 -13.32 2.71
CA GLY A 79 0.56 -13.10 1.30
C GLY A 79 -0.91 -13.30 0.91
N ILE A 80 -1.15 -13.22 -0.40
CA ILE A 80 -2.49 -13.27 -0.98
C ILE A 80 -2.62 -14.58 -1.77
N PRO A 81 -3.68 -15.37 -1.57
CA PRO A 81 -3.91 -16.58 -2.35
C PRO A 81 -3.93 -16.27 -3.85
N LYS A 82 -3.33 -17.13 -4.67
CA LYS A 82 -3.17 -16.88 -6.11
C LYS A 82 -4.51 -16.69 -6.82
N GLU A 83 -5.49 -17.47 -6.42
CA GLU A 83 -6.88 -17.41 -6.89
C GLU A 83 -7.59 -16.10 -6.54
N SER A 84 -7.10 -15.36 -5.53
CA SER A 84 -7.67 -14.09 -5.10
C SER A 84 -7.02 -12.89 -5.80
N LEU A 85 -5.83 -13.04 -6.38
CA LEU A 85 -5.10 -11.95 -7.06
C LEU A 85 -5.92 -11.23 -8.15
N PRO A 86 -6.67 -11.92 -9.03
CA PRO A 86 -7.47 -11.25 -10.06
C PRO A 86 -8.58 -10.37 -9.50
N HIS A 87 -9.06 -10.67 -8.30
CA HIS A 87 -10.25 -10.06 -7.70
C HIS A 87 -9.91 -8.99 -6.65
N MET A 88 -8.64 -8.80 -6.28
CA MET A 88 -8.23 -7.90 -5.19
C MET A 88 -8.70 -6.47 -5.35
N PHE A 89 -8.86 -6.03 -6.60
CA PHE A 89 -9.28 -4.68 -6.92
C PHE A 89 -10.77 -4.56 -7.22
N GLU A 90 -11.56 -5.63 -7.03
CA GLU A 90 -13.01 -5.56 -7.13
C GLU A 90 -13.62 -4.87 -5.90
N LYS A 91 -14.75 -4.18 -6.11
CA LYS A 91 -15.47 -3.54 -5.01
C LYS A 91 -15.93 -4.59 -4.00
N PHE A 92 -15.67 -4.32 -2.72
CA PHE A 92 -16.08 -5.15 -1.58
C PHE A 92 -15.40 -6.53 -1.53
N PHE A 93 -14.43 -6.81 -2.41
CA PHE A 93 -13.71 -8.07 -2.38
C PHE A 93 -12.80 -8.14 -1.15
N ARG A 94 -12.82 -9.30 -0.51
CA ARG A 94 -11.98 -9.65 0.63
C ARG A 94 -11.64 -11.14 0.53
N VAL A 95 -10.38 -11.47 0.80
CA VAL A 95 -9.95 -12.87 0.89
C VAL A 95 -10.69 -13.54 2.06
N LYS A 96 -11.42 -14.62 1.78
CA LYS A 96 -12.12 -15.39 2.83
C LYS A 96 -11.14 -16.33 3.53
N ALA A 97 -10.24 -15.80 4.36
CA ALA A 97 -9.41 -16.65 5.21
C ALA A 97 -10.18 -17.06 6.48
N LYS A 98 -10.02 -18.32 6.92
CA LYS A 98 -10.63 -18.92 8.14
C LYS A 98 -10.38 -18.16 9.45
N LEU A 99 -9.53 -17.13 9.45
CA LEU A 99 -9.08 -16.33 10.60
C LEU A 99 -9.42 -14.83 10.49
N GLU A 100 -10.12 -14.37 9.43
CA GLU A 100 -10.27 -12.93 9.12
C GLU A 100 -11.59 -12.27 9.57
N GLN A 101 -12.34 -12.91 10.48
CA GLN A 101 -13.54 -12.29 11.05
C GLN A 101 -13.25 -10.99 11.83
N GLU A 102 -12.00 -10.74 12.22
CA GLU A 102 -11.63 -9.58 13.05
C GLU A 102 -11.13 -8.37 12.25
N ALA A 103 -10.80 -8.54 10.97
CA ALA A 103 -10.23 -7.49 10.13
C ALA A 103 -11.30 -6.47 9.65
N LYS A 104 -11.63 -5.47 10.48
CA LYS A 104 -12.53 -4.35 10.12
C LYS A 104 -12.12 -3.68 8.80
N GLY A 105 -13.02 -3.61 7.81
CA GLY A 105 -12.76 -2.94 6.53
C GLY A 105 -13.84 -3.21 5.47
N THR A 106 -14.06 -2.24 4.58
CA THR A 106 -15.15 -2.26 3.57
C THR A 106 -14.80 -3.01 2.29
N GLY A 107 -13.52 -3.32 2.04
CA GLY A 107 -13.07 -3.86 0.76
C GLY A 107 -13.09 -2.84 -0.39
N LEU A 108 -13.17 -1.54 -0.08
CA LEU A 108 -13.16 -0.48 -1.10
C LEU A 108 -11.77 0.13 -1.36
N GLY A 109 -10.84 0.01 -0.42
CA GLY A 109 -9.56 0.72 -0.46
C GLY A 109 -8.72 0.43 -1.70
N LEU A 110 -8.51 -0.85 -2.02
CA LEU A 110 -7.74 -1.24 -3.22
C LEU A 110 -8.45 -0.85 -4.52
N TYR A 111 -9.77 -0.98 -4.59
CA TYR A 111 -10.55 -0.51 -5.74
C TYR A 111 -10.38 1.01 -5.97
N ILE A 112 -10.47 1.82 -4.92
CA ILE A 112 -10.28 3.27 -5.00
C ILE A 112 -8.84 3.58 -5.42
N SER A 113 -7.86 2.88 -4.85
CA SER A 113 -6.45 3.07 -5.19
C SER A 113 -6.17 2.80 -6.67
N LYS A 114 -6.68 1.68 -7.19
CA LYS A 114 -6.61 1.36 -8.62
C LYS A 114 -7.29 2.43 -9.48
N SER A 115 -8.47 2.87 -9.09
CA SER A 115 -9.22 3.91 -9.83
C SER A 115 -8.42 5.21 -9.92
N ILE A 116 -7.76 5.63 -8.84
CA ILE A 116 -6.90 6.82 -8.83
C ILE A 116 -5.73 6.64 -9.80
N VAL A 117 -5.02 5.51 -9.73
CA VAL A 117 -3.86 5.26 -10.59
C VAL A 117 -4.26 5.20 -12.07
N GLU A 118 -5.38 4.56 -12.39
CA GLU A 118 -5.91 4.49 -13.76
C GLU A 118 -6.30 5.88 -14.32
N LEU A 119 -6.91 6.73 -13.49
CA LEU A 119 -7.25 8.10 -13.87
C LEU A 119 -6.01 8.96 -14.16
N THR A 120 -4.90 8.69 -13.46
CA THR A 120 -3.62 9.39 -13.69
C THR A 120 -2.85 8.91 -14.92
N ARG A 121 -3.33 7.87 -15.62
CA ARG A 121 -2.63 7.17 -16.73
C ARG A 121 -1.25 6.61 -16.33
N TRP A 122 -1.02 6.40 -15.04
CA TRP A 122 0.21 5.78 -14.55
C TRP A 122 0.08 4.26 -14.68
N ASN A 123 1.10 3.60 -15.21
CA ASN A 123 1.11 2.13 -15.33
C ASN A 123 1.39 1.51 -13.94
N TYR A 124 0.64 0.48 -13.54
CA TYR A 124 0.78 -0.27 -12.27
C TYR A 124 0.94 -1.78 -12.49
#